data_AF-A0A7S8J120-F1
#
_entry.id   AF-A0A7S8J120-F1
#
_cell.length_a   1.000
_cell.length_b   1.000
_cell.length_c   1.000
_cell.angle_alpha   90.00
_cell.angle_beta   90.00
_cell.angle_gamma   90.00
#
_symmetry.space_group_name_H-M   'P 1'
#
loop_
_entity.id
_entity.type
_entity.pdbx_description
1 polymer ?
#
loop_
_entity_poly.entity_id
_entity_poly.type
_entity_poly.pdbx_seq_one_letter_code
_entity_poly.pdbx_strand_id
1 'polypeptide(L)'
;MVPIAVAGNVNGERAERKSSPSDFLISMEVYPLSYKGEEDQPIAFEIDNVYIRPGTIASLLKAIEGITDVRKEGFGGIPREIHVRFKYQGYDYVVWEPDGDNSRYCIGPDNPDECKISIRPIEEVFKRYRPSFFRQLLGDILSLRFLRFIS
;
A
#
# COMPACT_ATOMS: atom_id res chain seq x y z
N MET A 1 -40.69 -50.73 38.61
CA MET A 1 -39.22 -50.58 38.55
C MET A 1 -38.93 -49.21 37.97
N VAL A 2 -38.43 -48.29 38.79
CA VAL A 2 -37.97 -46.91 38.48
C VAL A 2 -36.91 -46.59 39.56
N PRO A 3 -35.89 -45.73 39.39
CA PRO A 3 -34.99 -45.37 38.26
C PRO A 3 -33.49 -45.53 38.66
N ILE A 4 -32.52 -45.04 37.86
CA ILE A 4 -31.39 -44.16 38.26
C ILE A 4 -30.49 -43.83 37.04
N ALA A 5 -30.10 -42.56 36.95
CA ALA A 5 -29.26 -41.91 35.92
C ALA A 5 -27.75 -42.11 36.12
N VAL A 6 -26.92 -41.84 35.09
CA VAL A 6 -25.66 -41.05 35.20
C VAL A 6 -25.33 -40.39 33.84
N ALA A 7 -24.91 -39.13 33.94
CA ALA A 7 -24.54 -38.19 32.90
C ALA A 7 -23.19 -38.47 32.20
N GLY A 8 -23.02 -37.91 30.99
CA GLY A 8 -21.75 -37.79 30.29
C GLY A 8 -21.73 -36.50 29.48
N ASN A 9 -21.15 -35.45 30.07
CA ASN A 9 -21.01 -34.10 29.55
C ASN A 9 -19.85 -34.06 28.52
N VAL A 10 -20.07 -33.54 27.31
CA VAL A 10 -18.98 -33.08 26.43
C VAL A 10 -19.25 -31.64 26.03
N ASN A 11 -18.79 -30.74 26.90
CA ASN A 11 -18.60 -29.33 26.56
C ASN A 11 -17.60 -29.26 25.42
N GLY A 12 -18.08 -28.94 24.22
CA GLY A 12 -17.22 -28.49 23.12
C GLY A 12 -16.63 -27.14 23.48
N GLU A 13 -15.43 -27.15 24.07
CA GLU A 13 -14.60 -25.97 24.22
C GLU A 13 -14.38 -25.34 22.83
N ARG A 14 -15.11 -24.26 22.57
CA ARG A 14 -14.85 -23.34 21.48
C ARG A 14 -13.53 -22.66 21.79
N ALA A 15 -12.45 -23.24 21.28
CA ALA A 15 -11.12 -22.64 21.33
C ALA A 15 -11.20 -21.22 20.74
N GLU A 16 -11.15 -20.22 21.62
CA GLU A 16 -10.78 -18.86 21.25
C GLU A 16 -9.41 -18.95 20.58
N ARG A 17 -9.40 -18.84 19.26
CA ARG A 17 -8.17 -18.52 18.52
C ARG A 17 -7.76 -17.13 18.97
N LYS A 18 -6.84 -17.06 19.94
CA LYS A 18 -6.07 -15.86 20.23
C LYS A 18 -5.35 -15.50 18.93
N SER A 19 -5.80 -14.46 18.26
CA SER A 19 -5.14 -13.93 17.08
C SER A 19 -3.68 -13.62 17.45
N SER A 20 -2.77 -14.11 16.63
CA SER A 20 -1.34 -13.92 16.84
C SER A 20 -1.03 -12.43 16.62
N PRO A 21 -0.08 -11.82 17.35
CA PRO A 21 0.39 -10.46 17.06
C PRO A 21 0.90 -10.29 15.62
N SER A 22 1.25 -11.40 14.95
CA SER A 22 1.59 -11.44 13.53
C SER A 22 0.41 -11.22 12.58
N ASP A 23 -0.84 -11.26 13.06
CA ASP A 23 -2.03 -11.09 12.23
C ASP A 23 -2.37 -9.60 12.00
N PHE A 24 -1.74 -8.70 12.76
CA PHE A 24 -1.71 -7.26 12.47
C PHE A 24 -0.54 -6.94 11.51
N LEU A 25 -0.53 -7.55 10.33
CA LEU A 25 0.36 -7.14 9.26
C LEU A 25 -0.08 -5.77 8.75
N ILE A 26 0.60 -4.70 9.14
CA ILE A 26 0.43 -3.37 8.55
C ILE A 26 0.78 -3.47 7.07
N SER A 27 -0.27 -3.53 6.23
CA SER A 27 -0.20 -3.46 4.78
C SER A 27 -0.25 -2.01 4.33
N MET A 28 0.52 -1.67 3.30
CA MET A 28 0.39 -0.39 2.61
C MET A 28 -1.00 -0.28 1.98
N GLU A 29 -1.72 0.82 2.23
CA GLU A 29 -2.98 1.08 1.56
C GLU A 29 -2.72 1.57 0.13
N VAL A 30 -3.62 1.19 -0.78
CA VAL A 30 -3.55 1.54 -2.21
C VAL A 30 -4.91 2.04 -2.64
N TYR A 31 -4.97 3.25 -3.18
CA TYR A 31 -6.21 3.92 -3.55
C TYR A 31 -6.27 4.12 -5.07
N PRO A 32 -7.03 3.31 -5.81
CA PRO A 32 -7.13 3.43 -7.26
C PRO A 32 -7.88 4.71 -7.68
N LEU A 33 -7.43 5.33 -8.77
CA LEU A 33 -8.04 6.47 -9.43
C LEU A 33 -8.45 6.07 -10.84
N SER A 34 -9.75 6.23 -11.15
CA SER A 34 -10.36 5.82 -12.42
C SER A 34 -11.21 6.96 -13.00
N TYR A 35 -11.47 6.91 -14.31
CA TYR A 35 -12.47 7.78 -14.92
C TYR A 35 -13.87 7.42 -14.41
N LYS A 36 -14.76 8.42 -14.40
CA LYS A 36 -16.16 8.23 -14.01
C LYS A 36 -16.83 7.21 -14.93
N GLY A 37 -17.32 6.10 -14.36
CA GLY A 37 -17.95 4.99 -15.08
C GLY A 37 -17.01 3.85 -15.47
N GLU A 38 -15.71 3.96 -15.15
CA GLU A 38 -14.68 2.94 -15.46
C GLU A 38 -13.94 2.49 -14.18
N GLU A 39 -14.66 2.31 -13.07
CA GLU A 39 -14.07 2.00 -11.75
C GLU A 39 -13.11 0.79 -11.75
N ASP A 40 -13.37 -0.20 -12.62
CA ASP A 40 -12.55 -1.40 -12.78
C ASP A 40 -11.25 -1.21 -13.57
N GLN A 41 -11.01 -0.01 -14.13
CA GLN A 41 -9.83 0.32 -14.92
C GLN A 41 -9.09 1.53 -14.32
N PRO A 42 -8.31 1.32 -13.25
CA PRO A 42 -7.53 2.41 -12.68
C PRO A 42 -6.50 2.90 -13.70
N ILE A 43 -6.39 4.22 -13.82
CA ILE A 43 -5.39 4.93 -14.63
C ILE A 43 -4.22 5.42 -13.76
N ALA A 44 -4.48 5.63 -12.48
CA ALA A 44 -3.51 6.01 -11.47
C ALA A 44 -3.89 5.37 -10.13
N PHE A 45 -3.01 5.44 -9.14
CA PHE A 45 -3.32 5.07 -7.76
C PHE A 45 -2.43 5.81 -6.76
N GLU A 46 -2.91 5.95 -5.53
CA GLU A 46 -2.14 6.51 -4.42
C GLU A 46 -1.61 5.40 -3.50
N ILE A 47 -0.46 5.64 -2.88
CA ILE A 47 0.14 4.78 -1.85
C ILE A 47 0.65 5.61 -0.67
N ASP A 48 0.59 5.06 0.53
CA ASP A 48 1.11 5.73 1.73
C ASP A 48 2.64 5.92 1.67
N ASN A 49 3.12 7.14 1.86
CA ASN A 49 4.55 7.45 1.81
C ASN A 49 5.31 7.04 3.09
N VAL A 50 4.61 6.81 4.20
CA VAL A 50 5.22 6.42 5.50
C VAL A 50 5.89 5.05 5.43
N TYR A 51 5.41 4.16 4.55
CA TYR A 51 5.91 2.78 4.45
C TYR A 51 6.93 2.57 3.32
N ILE A 52 7.13 3.55 2.45
CA ILE A 52 7.95 3.37 1.25
C ILE A 52 8.67 4.67 0.85
N ARG A 53 9.92 4.55 0.39
CA ARG A 53 10.71 5.70 -0.08
C ARG A 53 10.80 5.69 -1.60
N PRO A 54 11.01 6.84 -2.28
CA PRO A 54 11.14 6.91 -3.74
C PRO A 54 12.18 5.93 -4.31
N GLY A 55 13.26 5.67 -3.58
CA GLY A 55 14.25 4.65 -3.97
C GLY A 55 13.69 3.23 -4.02
N THR A 56 12.86 2.86 -3.06
CA THR A 56 12.17 1.55 -3.05
C THR A 56 11.11 1.49 -4.14
N ILE A 57 10.34 2.57 -4.34
CA ILE A 57 9.36 2.68 -5.43
C ILE A 57 10.05 2.43 -6.78
N ALA A 58 11.15 3.13 -7.06
CA ALA A 58 11.92 2.94 -8.29
C ALA A 58 12.44 1.49 -8.45
N SER A 59 12.85 0.84 -7.37
CA SER A 59 13.27 -0.57 -7.43
C SER A 59 12.11 -1.52 -7.72
N LEU A 60 10.93 -1.30 -7.13
CA LEU A 60 9.73 -2.09 -7.43
C LEU A 60 9.32 -1.92 -8.89
N LEU A 61 9.26 -0.68 -9.39
CA LEU A 61 8.91 -0.37 -10.77
C LEU A 61 9.83 -1.08 -11.77
N LYS A 62 11.14 -1.10 -11.53
CA LYS A 62 12.12 -1.79 -12.40
C LYS A 62 11.89 -3.30 -12.54
N ALA A 63 11.17 -3.92 -11.61
CA ALA A 63 10.88 -5.36 -11.64
C ALA A 63 9.61 -5.70 -12.43
N ILE A 64 8.85 -4.71 -12.90
CA ILE A 64 7.57 -4.91 -13.57
C ILE A 64 7.78 -4.95 -15.09
N GLU A 65 7.21 -5.96 -15.74
CA GLU A 65 7.23 -6.07 -17.19
C GLU A 65 6.57 -4.86 -17.86
N GLY A 66 7.17 -4.38 -18.95
CA GLY A 66 6.68 -3.21 -19.68
C GLY A 66 7.08 -1.87 -19.06
N ILE A 67 7.77 -1.86 -17.90
CA ILE A 67 8.37 -0.64 -17.34
C ILE A 67 9.79 -0.43 -17.85
N THR A 68 10.09 0.78 -18.31
CA THR A 68 11.41 1.21 -18.78
C THR A 68 11.76 2.61 -18.27
N ASP A 69 12.98 3.08 -18.53
CA ASP A 69 13.43 4.45 -18.25
C ASP A 69 13.21 4.98 -16.82
N VAL A 70 13.27 4.10 -15.82
CA VAL A 70 13.06 4.48 -14.41
C VAL A 70 14.20 5.37 -13.90
N ARG A 71 13.88 6.65 -13.63
CA ARG A 71 14.79 7.68 -13.13
C ARG A 71 14.26 8.28 -11.85
N LYS A 72 15.13 8.43 -10.85
CA LYS A 72 14.81 9.17 -9.63
C LYS A 72 15.14 10.63 -9.85
N GLU A 73 14.23 11.51 -9.49
CA GLU A 73 14.44 12.95 -9.48
C GLU A 73 14.94 13.40 -8.10
N GLY A 74 15.53 14.59 -8.00
CA GLY A 74 15.89 15.19 -6.70
C GLY A 74 17.27 14.84 -6.13
N PHE A 75 18.28 14.60 -6.98
CA PHE A 75 19.68 14.63 -6.51
C PHE A 75 20.02 16.06 -6.04
N GLY A 76 20.37 16.25 -4.76
CA GLY A 76 20.85 17.53 -4.23
C GLY A 76 19.97 18.25 -3.20
N GLY A 77 18.97 17.59 -2.61
CA GLY A 77 18.24 18.13 -1.45
C GLY A 77 17.19 19.20 -1.76
N ILE A 78 16.89 19.44 -3.04
CA ILE A 78 15.78 20.32 -3.45
C ILE A 78 14.50 19.48 -3.47
N PRO A 79 13.49 19.78 -2.64
CA PRO A 79 12.20 19.12 -2.73
C PRO A 79 11.58 19.39 -4.10
N ARG A 80 11.19 18.32 -4.78
CA ARG A 80 10.42 18.37 -6.03
C ARG A 80 9.15 17.57 -5.81
N GLU A 81 8.07 18.03 -6.42
CA GLU A 81 6.78 17.32 -6.42
C GLU A 81 6.91 15.96 -7.09
N ILE A 82 7.75 15.84 -8.13
CA ILE A 82 8.03 14.60 -8.85
C ILE A 82 9.27 13.92 -8.25
N HIS A 83 9.09 12.67 -7.82
CA HIS A 83 10.12 11.85 -7.17
C HIS A 83 10.72 10.79 -8.10
N VAL A 84 9.92 10.23 -8.99
CA VAL A 84 10.35 9.20 -9.96
C VAL A 84 9.66 9.44 -11.29
N ARG A 85 10.42 9.33 -12.39
CA ARG A 85 9.90 9.26 -13.76
C ARG A 85 10.15 7.87 -14.32
N PHE A 86 9.22 7.34 -15.10
CA PHE A 86 9.38 6.06 -15.78
C PHE A 86 8.48 5.99 -17.00
N LYS A 87 8.71 4.99 -17.85
CA LYS A 87 7.80 4.65 -18.94
C LYS A 87 7.09 3.35 -18.63
N TYR A 88 5.80 3.25 -18.96
CA TYR A 88 5.03 2.01 -18.92
C TYR A 88 4.35 1.81 -20.26
N GLN A 89 4.62 0.67 -20.91
CA GLN A 89 4.11 0.37 -22.26
C GLN A 89 4.39 1.49 -23.28
N GLY A 90 5.52 2.20 -23.12
CA GLY A 90 5.93 3.32 -23.98
C GLY A 90 5.43 4.72 -23.58
N TYR A 91 4.47 4.81 -22.66
CA TYR A 91 3.90 6.08 -22.18
C TYR A 91 4.61 6.61 -20.94
N ASP A 92 4.66 7.93 -20.77
CA ASP A 92 5.33 8.57 -19.66
C ASP A 92 4.47 8.58 -18.40
N TYR A 93 5.04 8.09 -17.30
CA TYR A 93 4.43 8.01 -15.97
C TYR A 93 5.35 8.65 -14.92
N VAL A 94 4.74 9.09 -13.84
CA VAL A 94 5.40 9.75 -12.72
C VAL A 94 4.93 9.20 -11.39
N VAL A 95 5.82 9.36 -10.41
CA VAL A 95 5.50 9.25 -8.99
C VAL A 95 5.64 10.64 -8.41
N TRP A 96 4.54 11.20 -7.93
CA TRP A 96 4.50 12.56 -7.40
C TRP A 96 3.83 12.61 -6.03
N GLU A 97 4.14 13.65 -5.27
CA GLU A 97 3.53 13.95 -3.98
C GLU A 97 2.62 15.17 -4.16
N PRO A 98 1.28 14.99 -4.14
CA PRO A 98 0.36 16.12 -4.17
C PRO A 98 0.50 16.94 -2.87
N ASP A 99 0.50 18.26 -3.01
CA ASP A 99 0.86 19.28 -2.01
C ASP A 99 0.81 18.90 -0.51
N GLY A 100 2.00 18.90 0.12
CA GLY A 100 2.28 19.43 1.45
C GLY A 100 1.79 18.67 2.69
N ASP A 101 0.73 17.87 2.61
CA ASP A 101 0.28 17.05 3.73
C ASP A 101 1.13 15.77 3.91
N ASN A 102 2.05 15.54 2.96
CA ASN A 102 3.08 14.51 2.95
C ASN A 102 2.57 13.14 3.43
N SER A 103 1.36 12.75 3.04
CA SER A 103 0.83 11.44 3.47
C SER A 103 0.93 10.39 2.37
N ARG A 104 0.92 10.79 1.10
CA ARG A 104 0.79 9.85 -0.03
C ARG A 104 1.63 10.21 -1.24
N TYR A 105 2.05 9.17 -1.95
CA TYR A 105 2.52 9.28 -3.33
C TYR A 105 1.40 8.90 -4.27
N CYS A 106 1.24 9.64 -5.36
CA CYS A 106 0.41 9.24 -6.49
C CYS A 106 1.29 8.69 -7.61
N ILE A 107 0.82 7.62 -8.25
CA ILE A 107 1.49 6.90 -9.35
C ILE A 107 0.52 6.88 -10.52
N GLY A 108 0.92 7.46 -11.64
CA GLY A 108 0.03 7.65 -12.78
C GLY A 108 0.74 8.26 -14.00
N PRO A 109 0.02 8.41 -15.11
CA PRO A 109 0.55 9.03 -16.32
C PRO A 109 0.93 10.50 -16.06
N ASP A 110 2.02 10.97 -16.68
CA ASP A 110 2.45 12.38 -16.61
C ASP A 110 1.42 13.29 -17.30
N ASN A 111 0.83 12.80 -18.39
CA ASN A 111 -0.34 13.39 -19.03
C ASN A 111 -1.52 12.40 -19.02
N PRO A 112 -2.52 12.57 -18.14
CA PRO A 112 -3.65 11.64 -18.05
C PRO A 112 -4.51 11.60 -19.32
N ASP A 113 -4.56 12.67 -20.11
CA ASP A 113 -5.36 12.69 -21.35
C ASP A 113 -4.75 11.83 -22.47
N GLU A 114 -3.45 11.53 -22.38
CA GLU A 114 -2.71 10.81 -23.42
C GLU A 114 -2.59 9.30 -23.16
N CYS A 115 -2.95 8.81 -21.98
CA CYS A 115 -2.78 7.41 -21.61
C CYS A 115 -4.03 6.80 -20.98
N LYS A 116 -4.59 5.78 -21.66
CA LYS A 116 -5.74 4.99 -21.19
C LYS A 116 -5.38 3.56 -20.81
N ILE A 117 -4.09 3.29 -20.60
CA ILE A 117 -3.64 1.96 -20.23
C ILE A 117 -3.92 1.74 -18.75
N SER A 118 -4.62 0.65 -18.43
CA SER A 118 -4.86 0.29 -17.05
C SER A 118 -3.53 0.05 -16.31
N ILE A 119 -3.40 0.71 -15.16
CA ILE A 119 -2.23 0.65 -14.29
C ILE A 119 -2.28 -0.53 -13.31
N ARG A 120 -3.36 -1.33 -13.34
CA ARG A 120 -3.63 -2.43 -12.41
C ARG A 120 -2.44 -3.41 -12.23
N PRO A 121 -1.66 -3.79 -13.25
CA PRO A 121 -0.48 -4.64 -13.06
C PRO A 121 0.57 -4.02 -12.12
N ILE A 122 0.73 -2.69 -12.17
CA ILE A 122 1.61 -1.96 -11.27
C ILE A 122 1.00 -1.91 -9.88
N GLU A 123 -0.27 -1.52 -9.77
CA GLU A 123 -1.03 -1.46 -8.51
C GLU A 123 -0.90 -2.77 -7.69
N GLU A 124 -1.06 -3.92 -8.33
CA GLU A 124 -0.99 -5.24 -7.70
C GLU A 124 0.40 -5.56 -7.10
N VAL A 125 1.47 -5.05 -7.70
CA VAL A 125 2.83 -5.17 -7.15
C VAL A 125 2.96 -4.37 -5.85
N PHE A 126 2.38 -3.16 -5.82
CA PHE A 126 2.39 -2.31 -4.64
C PHE A 126 1.49 -2.87 -3.52
N LYS A 127 0.31 -3.42 -3.81
CA LYS A 127 -0.53 -4.10 -2.80
C LYS A 127 0.19 -5.26 -2.09
N ARG A 128 1.03 -5.99 -2.83
CA ARG A 128 1.83 -7.12 -2.33
C ARG A 128 3.09 -6.68 -1.60
N TYR A 129 3.51 -5.44 -1.75
CA TYR A 129 4.67 -4.92 -1.04
C TYR A 129 4.44 -4.98 0.47
N ARG A 130 5.46 -5.47 1.18
CA ARG A 130 5.52 -5.50 2.63
C ARG A 130 6.78 -4.75 3.05
N PRO A 131 6.66 -3.62 3.79
CA PRO A 131 7.83 -2.94 4.29
C PRO A 131 8.63 -3.88 5.20
N SER A 132 9.97 -3.83 5.13
CA SER A 132 10.77 -4.66 6.02
C SER A 132 10.55 -4.23 7.48
N PHE A 133 10.52 -5.23 8.36
CA PHE A 133 10.14 -5.21 9.79
C PHE A 133 10.59 -3.96 10.60
N PHE A 134 11.73 -3.35 10.28
CA PHE A 134 12.26 -2.19 10.98
C PHE A 134 11.58 -0.85 10.66
N ARG A 135 10.86 -0.71 9.53
CA ARG A 135 10.07 0.50 9.22
C ARG A 135 8.68 0.51 9.85
N GLN A 136 8.10 -0.66 10.11
CA GLN A 136 6.81 -0.78 10.82
C GLN A 136 6.93 -0.25 12.25
N LEU A 137 7.99 -0.62 12.96
CA LEU A 137 8.24 -0.16 14.33
C LEU A 137 8.41 1.37 14.44
N LEU A 138 9.03 2.02 13.46
CA LEU A 138 9.24 3.47 13.45
C LEU A 138 7.99 4.25 13.03
N GLY A 139 7.16 3.71 12.12
CA GLY A 139 5.87 4.30 11.75
C GLY A 139 4.87 4.33 12.92
N ASP A 140 4.84 3.27 13.73
CA ASP A 140 3.97 3.19 14.91
C ASP A 140 4.39 4.16 16.02
N ILE A 141 5.70 4.42 16.18
CA ILE A 141 6.22 5.38 17.16
C ILE A 141 5.98 6.83 16.71
N LEU A 142 6.11 7.12 15.41
CA LEU A 142 5.95 8.50 14.88
C LEU A 142 4.49 8.89 14.62
N SER A 143 3.59 7.96 14.33
CA SER A 143 2.18 8.28 13.99
C SER A 143 1.30 8.72 15.17
N LEU A 144 1.82 8.80 16.39
CA LEU A 144 1.11 9.33 17.57
C LEU A 144 -0.34 8.82 17.75
N ARG A 145 -0.63 7.58 17.35
CA ARG A 145 -1.83 6.86 17.84
C ARG A 145 -1.80 6.57 19.35
N PHE A 146 -0.71 6.93 20.04
CA PHE A 146 -0.56 6.83 21.49
C PHE A 146 -1.36 7.87 22.30
N LEU A 147 -1.82 8.98 21.69
CA LEU A 147 -2.53 10.04 22.43
C LEU A 147 -4.06 9.87 22.49
N ARG A 148 -4.64 8.85 21.85
CA ARG A 148 -6.08 8.57 21.93
C ARG A 148 -6.47 7.55 23.01
N PHE A 149 -5.52 7.13 23.85
CA PHE A 149 -5.73 6.17 24.94
C PHE A 149 -5.62 6.79 26.35
N ILE A 150 -5.37 8.10 26.46
CA ILE A 150 -5.27 8.82 27.75
C ILE A 150 -6.11 10.12 27.73
N SER A 151 -7.32 10.06 27.17
CA SER A 151 -8.35 11.07 27.45
C SER A 151 -9.73 10.44 27.50
#